data_AF-A0A8J6JQ59-F1
#
_entry.id   AF-A0A8J6JQ59-F1
#
_cell.length_a   1.000
_cell.length_b   1.000
_cell.length_c   1.000
_cell.angle_alpha   90.00
_cell.angle_beta   90.00
_cell.angle_gamma   90.00
#
_symmetry.space_group_name_H-M   'P 1'
#
loop_
_entity.id
_entity.type
_entity.pdbx_description
1 polymer ?
#
loop_
_entity_poly.entity_id
_entity_poly.type
_entity_poly.pdbx_seq_one_letter_code
_entity_poly.pdbx_strand_id
1 'polypeptide(L)' 'ESRDTLEDVIEPFLIQEGFVLRTQRGRMLGEPGWRHLGLAPPAGTAIQPDLLDG' A
#
# COMPACT_ATOMS: atom_id res chain seq x y z
N GLU A 1 -22.49 -8.95 5.43
CA GLU A 1 -22.57 -7.51 5.10
C GLU A 1 -21.59 -6.69 5.93
N SER A 2 -20.29 -6.91 5.77
CA SER A 2 -19.23 -6.16 6.47
C SER A 2 -17.99 -5.93 5.59
N ARG A 3 -18.12 -6.21 4.29
CA ARG A 3 -17.03 -6.06 3.31
C ARG A 3 -17.05 -4.67 2.66
N ASP A 4 -18.24 -4.10 2.44
CA ASP A 4 -18.40 -2.70 2.01
C ASP A 4 -17.66 -1.70 2.91
N THR A 5 -17.74 -1.84 4.23
CA THR A 5 -17.10 -0.88 5.15
C THR A 5 -15.57 -0.95 5.14
N LEU A 6 -14.98 -2.10 4.83
CA LEU A 6 -13.53 -2.25 4.78
C LEU A 6 -12.96 -1.65 3.49
N GLU A 7 -13.63 -1.91 2.37
CA GLU A 7 -13.16 -1.50 1.04
C GLU A 7 -13.44 0.00 0.78
N ASP A 8 -14.54 0.55 1.27
CA ASP A 8 -14.88 1.98 1.08
C ASP A 8 -14.33 2.94 2.14
N VAL A 9 -14.04 2.48 3.37
CA VAL A 9 -13.61 3.38 4.46
C VAL A 9 -12.15 3.18 4.85
N ILE A 10 -11.69 1.93 4.92
CA ILE A 10 -10.35 1.63 5.44
C ILE A 10 -9.30 1.74 4.36
N GLU A 11 -9.56 1.28 3.13
CA GLU A 11 -8.63 1.46 2.02
C GLU A 11 -8.23 2.90 1.74
N PRO A 12 -9.14 3.89 1.64
CA PRO A 12 -8.73 5.27 1.39
C PRO A 12 -7.84 5.80 2.52
N PHE A 13 -8.12 5.46 3.77
CA PHE A 13 -7.28 5.83 4.90
C PHE A 13 -5.88 5.21 4.81
N LEU A 14 -5.79 3.90 4.56
CA LEU A 14 -4.52 3.20 4.48
C LEU A 14 -3.69 3.63 3.26
N ILE A 15 -4.33 4.02 2.16
CA ILE A 15 -3.64 4.58 0.99
C ILE A 15 -3.15 6.00 1.29
N GLN A 16 -3.97 6.84 1.93
CA GLN A 16 -3.61 8.21 2.29
C GLN A 16 -2.41 8.26 3.25
N GLU A 17 -2.40 7.38 4.25
CA GLU A 17 -1.30 7.26 5.21
C GLU A 17 -0.08 6.49 4.65
N GLY A 18 -0.16 5.96 3.42
CA GLY A 18 0.94 5.24 2.76
C GLY A 18 1.18 3.82 3.26
N PHE A 19 0.28 3.26 4.07
CA PHE A 19 0.31 1.85 4.50
C PHE A 19 0.06 0.89 3.34
N VAL A 20 -0.80 1.27 2.39
CA VAL A 20 -1.15 0.49 1.20
C VAL A 20 -0.89 1.31 -0.06
N LEU A 21 -0.24 0.70 -1.04
CA LEU A 21 0.04 1.28 -2.34
C LEU A 21 -0.80 0.56 -3.41
N ARG A 22 -1.37 1.34 -4.34
CA ARG A 22 -2.02 0.80 -5.55
C ARG A 22 -0.98 0.67 -6.65
N THR A 23 -0.89 -0.52 -7.24
CA THR A 23 0.00 -0.81 -8.36
C THR A 23 -0.75 -1.52 -9.47
N GLN A 24 -0.17 -1.59 -10.67
CA GLN A 24 -0.74 -2.31 -11.82
C GLN A 24 -1.01 -3.80 -11.53
N ARG A 25 -0.32 -4.39 -10.54
CA ARG A 25 -0.47 -5.80 -10.14
C ARG A 25 -1.40 -6.00 -8.94
N GLY A 26 -1.98 -4.92 -8.40
CA GLY A 26 -2.86 -4.95 -7.24
C GLY A 26 -2.35 -4.10 -6.06
N ARG A 27 -2.78 -4.47 -4.86
CA ARG A 27 -2.43 -3.78 -3.60
C ARG A 27 -1.09 -4.29 -3.08
N MET A 28 -0.19 -3.39 -2.71
CA MET A 28 1.07 -3.72 -2.03
C MET A 28 1.17 -2.96 -0.71
N LEU A 29 1.88 -3.52 0.27
CA LEU A 29 2.22 -2.82 1.50
C LEU A 29 3.27 -1.74 1.22
N GLY A 30 3.02 -0.53 1.70
CA GLY A 30 4.02 0.53 1.75
C GLY A 30 4.96 0.36 2.95
N GLU A 31 6.05 1.11 2.96
CA GLU A 31 7.05 1.11 4.04
C GLU A 31 6.46 1.25 5.46
N PRO A 32 5.53 2.18 5.75
CA PRO A 32 4.92 2.26 7.08
C PRO A 32 4.09 1.01 7.42
N GLY A 33 3.49 0.35 6.44
CA GLY A 33 2.79 -0.92 6.64
C GLY A 33 3.72 -2.07 7.02
N TRP A 34 4.85 -2.21 6.32
CA TRP A 34 5.87 -3.19 6.69
C TRP A 34 6.38 -2.95 8.13
N ARG A 35 6.70 -1.70 8.46
CA ARG A 35 7.17 -1.32 9.81
C ARG A 35 6.12 -1.57 10.90
N HIS A 36 4.85 -1.24 10.65
CA HIS A 36 3.76 -1.46 11.61
C HIS A 36 3.51 -2.94 11.90
N LEU A 37 3.75 -3.79 10.90
CA LEU A 37 3.68 -5.25 11.05
C LEU A 37 4.97 -5.85 11.64
N GLY A 38 6.00 -5.04 11.92
CA GLY A 38 7.31 -5.51 12.39
C GLY A 38 8.09 -6.33 11.36
N LEU A 39 7.76 -6.17 10.08
CA LEU A 39 8.35 -6.91 8.96
C LEU A 39 9.37 -6.02 8.22
N ALA A 40 10.41 -6.65 7.68
CA ALA A 40 11.34 -5.95 6.79
C ALA A 40 10.70 -5.80 5.39
N PRO A 41 10.65 -4.58 4.83
CA PRO A 41 10.18 -4.41 3.46
C PRO A 41 11.10 -5.16 2.49
N PRO A 42 10.57 -5.83 1.45
CA PRO A 42 11.41 -6.51 0.49
C PRO A 42 12.27 -5.48 -0.26
N ALA A 43 13.51 -5.86 -0.57
CA ALA A 43 14.46 -5.03 -1.30
C ALA A 43 13.95 -4.73 -2.71
N GLY A 44 13.16 -3.66 -2.84
CA GLY A 44 12.43 -3.31 -4.07
C GLY A 44 11.06 -2.65 -3.83
N THR A 45 10.56 -2.61 -2.59
CA THR A 45 9.35 -1.83 -2.24
C THR A 45 9.63 -0.33 -2.03
N ALA A 46 10.89 0.10 -2.11
CA ALA A 46 11.18 1.52 -2.33
C ALA A 46 10.49 1.90 -3.64
N ILE A 47 9.38 2.64 -3.49
CA ILE A 47 8.52 3.21 -4.54
C ILE A 47 9.28 3.21 -5.86
N GLN A 48 8.95 2.31 -6.78
CA GLN A 48 9.52 2.33 -8.12
C GLN A 48 9.05 3.66 -8.75
N PRO A 49 9.88 4.72 -8.75
CA PRO A 49 9.49 6.02 -9.30
C PRO A 49 9.48 5.95 -10.84
N ASP A 50 10.07 4.89 -11.38
CA ASP A 50 10.42 4.67 -12.77
C ASP A 50 9.25 4.30 -13.69
N LEU A 51 8.01 4.34 -13.18
CA LEU A 51 6.81 4.11 -14.01
C LEU A 51 6.15 5.42 -14.48
N LEU A 52 6.62 6.58 -14.01
CA LEU A 52 6.00 7.87 -14.32
C LEU A 52 6.85 8.77 -15.24
N ASP A 53 7.99 8.29 -15.74
CA ASP A 53 8.89 9.02 -16.66
C ASP A 53 8.98 8.37 -18.06
N GLY A 54 7.82 8.16 -18.70
CA GLY A 54 7.74 7.69 -20.09
C GLY A 54 6.41 8.00 -20.77
#